data_AF-A0A961PBC2-F1
#
_entry.id   AF-A0A961PBC2-F1
#
_cell.length_a   1.000
_cell.length_b   1.000
_cell.length_c   1.000
_cell.angle_alpha   90.00
_cell.angle_beta   90.00
_cell.angle_gamma   90.00
#
_symmetry.space_group_name_H-M   'P 1'
#
loop_
_entity.id
_entity.type
_entity.pdbx_description
1 polymer ?
#
loop_
_entity_poly.entity_id
_entity_poly.type
_entity_poly.pdbx_seq_one_letter_code
_entity_poly.pdbx_strand_id
1 'polypeptide(L)'
;MPLSFAPPADNTLPLLLVDEAGLDALAEGLDPAPRAWLSASGFKAALGTVAVLPGADGTPAVALGGLGTETARARSRFGAAAIRALLPAGTYHLAAAPEGAAREEFALGWLLAGYRFTRYKDAPAPKAELVAPDGIDAR
;
A
#
# COMPACT_ATOMS: atom_id res chain seq x y z
N MET A 1 18.78 1.63 10.95
CA MET A 1 18.58 0.96 9.64
C MET A 1 18.38 2.04 8.60
N PRO A 2 19.08 1.99 7.45
CA PRO A 2 18.80 2.89 6.35
C PRO A 2 17.38 2.66 5.83
N LEU A 3 16.70 3.72 5.41
CA LEU A 3 15.40 3.63 4.74
C LEU A 3 15.64 2.94 3.40
N SER A 4 15.23 1.69 3.28
CA SER A 4 15.48 0.84 2.12
C SER A 4 14.24 0.03 1.75
N PHE A 5 14.15 -0.33 0.48
CA PHE A 5 13.18 -1.31 -0.01
C PHE A 5 13.64 -2.73 0.31
N ALA A 6 12.69 -3.67 0.34
CA ALA A 6 13.00 -5.09 0.43
C ALA A 6 13.71 -5.55 -0.86
N PRO A 7 14.62 -6.53 -0.77
CA PRO A 7 15.15 -7.17 -1.96
C PRO A 7 14.01 -7.84 -2.76
N PRO A 8 14.16 -8.01 -4.08
CA PRO A 8 13.25 -8.81 -4.87
C PRO A 8 13.09 -10.20 -4.24
N ALA A 9 11.84 -10.65 -4.06
CA ALA A 9 11.52 -11.91 -3.43
C ALA A 9 10.32 -12.57 -4.14
N ASP A 10 10.32 -13.90 -4.18
CA ASP A 10 9.28 -14.67 -4.87
C ASP A 10 7.96 -14.75 -4.08
N ASN A 11 8.02 -14.59 -2.75
CA ASN A 11 6.86 -14.64 -1.87
C ASN A 11 6.42 -13.23 -1.44
N THR A 12 5.81 -12.48 -2.36
CA THR A 12 5.33 -11.13 -2.10
C THR A 12 3.84 -11.01 -2.34
N LEU A 13 3.17 -10.16 -1.54
CA LEU A 13 1.76 -9.89 -1.66
C LEU A 13 1.51 -8.72 -2.63
N PRO A 14 0.59 -8.84 -3.59
CA PRO A 14 0.24 -7.73 -4.47
C PRO A 14 -0.45 -6.62 -3.68
N LEU A 15 0.07 -5.40 -3.82
CA LEU A 15 -0.52 -4.17 -3.32
C LEU A 15 -1.07 -3.36 -4.51
N LEU A 16 -2.40 -3.21 -4.55
CA LEU A 16 -3.11 -2.44 -5.56
C LEU A 16 -3.45 -1.06 -4.98
N LEU A 17 -2.91 -0.01 -5.60
CA LEU A 17 -3.24 1.36 -5.23
C LEU A 17 -4.42 1.83 -6.08
N VAL A 18 -5.47 2.31 -5.41
CA VAL A 18 -6.72 2.68 -6.06
C VAL A 18 -7.26 3.98 -5.48
N ASP A 19 -7.72 4.89 -6.33
CA ASP A 19 -8.44 6.09 -5.90
C ASP A 19 -9.95 5.83 -5.85
N GLU A 20 -10.69 6.79 -5.31
CA GLU A 20 -12.14 6.67 -5.14
C GLU A 20 -12.88 6.48 -6.48
N ALA A 21 -12.34 7.05 -7.57
CA ALA A 21 -12.94 6.94 -8.91
C ALA A 21 -12.68 5.57 -9.55
N GLY A 22 -11.52 4.95 -9.28
CA GLY A 22 -11.14 3.64 -9.82
C GLY A 22 -11.65 2.45 -9.01
N LEU A 23 -12.27 2.66 -7.85
CA LEU A 23 -12.68 1.58 -6.96
C LEU A 23 -13.73 0.65 -7.58
N ASP A 24 -14.73 1.20 -8.25
CA ASP A 24 -15.80 0.39 -8.85
C ASP A 24 -15.24 -0.50 -9.99
N ALA A 25 -14.41 0.08 -10.87
CA ALA A 25 -13.74 -0.66 -11.94
C ALA A 25 -12.80 -1.76 -11.39
N LEU A 26 -12.09 -1.48 -10.29
CA LEU A 26 -11.29 -2.48 -9.60
C LEU A 26 -12.17 -3.61 -9.07
N ALA A 27 -13.26 -3.28 -8.40
CA ALA A 27 -14.18 -4.26 -7.82
C ALA A 27 -14.79 -5.17 -8.89
N GLU A 28 -15.12 -4.64 -10.06
CA GLU A 28 -15.59 -5.41 -11.22
C GLU A 28 -14.57 -6.41 -11.77
N GLY A 29 -13.27 -6.11 -11.62
CA GLY A 29 -12.18 -7.02 -11.99
C GLY A 29 -11.87 -8.12 -10.95
N LEU A 30 -12.38 -8.00 -9.72
CA LEU A 30 -12.17 -9.00 -8.67
C LEU A 30 -13.12 -10.19 -8.81
N ASP A 31 -12.67 -11.37 -8.40
CA ASP A 31 -13.53 -12.54 -8.25
C ASP A 31 -14.70 -12.29 -7.28
N PRO A 32 -15.79 -13.08 -7.37
CA PRO A 32 -17.00 -12.86 -6.56
C PRO A 32 -16.75 -12.81 -5.04
N ALA A 33 -15.88 -13.67 -4.50
CA ALA A 33 -15.63 -13.73 -3.06
C ALA A 33 -14.80 -12.53 -2.55
N PRO A 34 -13.65 -12.16 -3.15
CA PRO A 34 -12.93 -10.93 -2.80
C PRO A 34 -13.77 -9.66 -3.00
N ARG A 35 -14.62 -9.60 -4.03
CA ARG A 35 -15.54 -8.47 -4.26
C ARG A 35 -16.57 -8.35 -3.14
N ALA A 36 -17.20 -9.45 -2.75
CA ALA A 36 -18.16 -9.47 -1.64
C ALA A 36 -17.50 -9.06 -0.33
N TRP A 37 -16.27 -9.52 -0.07
CA TRP A 37 -15.48 -9.12 1.08
C TRP A 37 -15.18 -7.62 1.09
N LEU A 38 -14.74 -7.07 -0.04
CA LEU A 38 -14.46 -5.65 -0.20
C LEU A 38 -15.69 -4.78 0.10
N SER A 39 -16.86 -5.20 -0.40
CA SER A 39 -18.13 -4.52 -0.10
C SER A 39 -18.50 -4.64 1.38
N ALA A 40 -18.32 -5.82 1.99
CA ALA A 40 -18.62 -6.06 3.39
C ALA A 40 -17.68 -5.30 4.34
N SER A 41 -16.41 -5.09 3.95
CA SER A 41 -15.44 -4.33 4.73
C SER A 41 -15.70 -2.81 4.69
N GLY A 42 -16.59 -2.34 3.80
CA GLY A 42 -16.91 -0.92 3.65
C GLY A 42 -15.73 -0.06 3.16
N PHE A 43 -14.78 -0.67 2.45
CA PHE A 43 -13.63 0.05 1.91
C PHE A 43 -14.07 1.02 0.82
N LYS A 44 -13.64 2.28 0.91
CA LYS A 44 -14.02 3.35 -0.02
C LYS A 44 -12.83 3.98 -0.74
N ALA A 45 -11.66 3.37 -0.70
CA ALA A 45 -10.42 3.90 -1.29
C ALA A 45 -10.01 5.30 -0.79
N ALA A 46 -10.50 5.72 0.39
CA ALA A 46 -10.10 6.98 1.01
C ALA A 46 -8.58 7.02 1.24
N LEU A 47 -7.99 8.22 1.16
CA LEU A 47 -6.54 8.40 1.24
C LEU A 47 -5.96 7.78 2.53
N GLY A 48 -4.99 6.88 2.37
CA GLY A 48 -4.29 6.27 3.50
C GLY A 48 -4.99 5.05 4.10
N THR A 49 -6.15 4.65 3.57
CA THR A 49 -6.88 3.47 4.06
C THR A 49 -6.38 2.18 3.42
N VAL A 50 -6.61 1.05 4.11
CA VAL A 50 -6.17 -0.27 3.67
C VAL A 50 -7.33 -1.26 3.77
N ALA A 51 -7.41 -2.16 2.79
CA ALA A 51 -8.22 -3.38 2.87
C ALA A 51 -7.36 -4.57 2.46
N VAL A 52 -7.49 -5.69 3.17
CA VAL A 52 -6.79 -6.94 2.84
C VAL A 52 -7.84 -7.97 2.47
N LEU A 53 -7.73 -8.48 1.25
CA LEU A 53 -8.62 -9.48 0.69
C LEU A 53 -8.07 -10.87 1.03
N PRO A 54 -8.86 -11.74 1.70
CA PRO A 54 -8.44 -13.10 2.01
C PRO A 54 -8.45 -13.97 0.75
N GLY A 55 -7.47 -14.86 0.66
CA GLY A 55 -7.43 -15.96 -0.30
C GLY A 55 -8.31 -17.13 0.12
N ALA A 56 -8.36 -18.15 -0.74
CA ALA A 56 -9.18 -19.34 -0.52
C ALA A 56 -8.79 -20.15 0.73
N ASP A 57 -7.54 -20.03 1.18
CA ASP A 57 -6.99 -20.69 2.36
C ASP A 57 -7.10 -19.83 3.64
N GLY A 58 -7.72 -18.64 3.55
CA GLY A 58 -7.85 -17.70 4.66
C GLY A 58 -6.60 -16.85 4.94
N THR A 59 -5.54 -17.00 4.13
CA THR A 59 -4.35 -16.13 4.21
C THR A 59 -4.56 -14.86 3.37
N PRO A 60 -3.81 -13.76 3.62
CA PRO A 60 -3.87 -12.58 2.76
C PRO A 60 -3.50 -12.93 1.31
N ALA A 61 -4.37 -12.58 0.35
CA ALA A 61 -4.09 -12.78 -1.07
C ALA A 61 -3.76 -11.48 -1.79
N VAL A 62 -4.48 -10.40 -1.47
CA VAL A 62 -4.29 -9.08 -2.09
C VAL A 62 -4.49 -7.99 -1.06
N ALA A 63 -3.63 -6.97 -1.09
CA ALA A 63 -3.81 -5.76 -0.29
C ALA A 63 -4.21 -4.59 -1.20
N LEU A 64 -5.11 -3.74 -0.70
CA LEU A 64 -5.54 -2.51 -1.36
C LEU A 64 -5.09 -1.31 -0.53
N GLY A 65 -4.55 -0.29 -1.21
CA GLY A 65 -4.20 1.00 -0.62
C GLY A 65 -5.02 2.13 -1.24
N GLY A 66 -5.79 2.84 -0.42
CA GLY A 66 -6.62 3.96 -0.86
C GLY A 66 -5.80 5.22 -1.14
N LEU A 67 -5.92 5.75 -2.35
CA LEU A 67 -5.28 7.00 -2.78
C LEU A 67 -6.20 8.21 -2.60
N GLY A 68 -7.48 8.02 -2.26
CA GLY A 68 -8.45 9.09 -2.09
C GLY A 68 -8.67 9.91 -3.35
N THR A 69 -9.32 11.06 -3.20
CA THR A 69 -9.46 12.04 -4.30
C THR A 69 -8.16 12.79 -4.60
N GLU A 70 -8.07 13.40 -5.78
CA GLU A 70 -6.97 14.32 -6.13
C GLU A 70 -6.86 15.48 -5.12
N THR A 71 -8.00 16.07 -4.72
CA THR A 71 -8.05 17.13 -3.70
C THR A 71 -7.50 16.66 -2.35
N ALA A 72 -7.81 15.43 -1.93
CA ALA A 72 -7.27 14.85 -0.70
C ALA A 72 -5.75 14.69 -0.79
N ARG A 73 -5.23 14.16 -1.90
CA ARG A 73 -3.79 14.03 -2.16
C ARG A 73 -3.06 15.38 -2.21
N ALA A 74 -3.70 16.40 -2.77
CA ALA A 74 -3.14 17.75 -2.80
C ALA A 74 -3.01 18.37 -1.39
N ARG A 75 -3.96 18.10 -0.49
CA ARG A 75 -3.96 18.62 0.89
C ARG A 75 -3.09 17.83 1.86
N SER A 76 -3.02 16.52 1.68
CA SER A 76 -2.24 15.61 2.52
C SER A 76 -1.35 14.75 1.64
N ARG A 77 -0.07 15.09 1.60
CA ARG A 77 0.94 14.31 0.89
C ARG A 77 1.28 13.02 1.65
N PHE A 78 1.83 12.05 0.93
CA PHE A 78 2.31 10.78 1.49
C PHE A 78 1.23 9.89 2.14
N GLY A 79 0.11 9.67 1.45
CA GLY A 79 -0.85 8.62 1.84
C GLY A 79 -0.21 7.23 2.00
N ALA A 80 0.91 6.99 1.29
CA ALA A 80 1.76 5.82 1.43
C ALA A 80 2.18 5.54 2.88
N ALA A 81 2.41 6.57 3.70
CA ALA A 81 2.83 6.40 5.08
C ALA A 81 1.72 5.81 5.96
N ALA A 82 0.48 6.27 5.76
CA ALA A 82 -0.68 5.72 6.45
C ALA A 82 -0.97 4.28 5.97
N ILE A 83 -0.87 4.04 4.65
CA ILE A 83 -1.02 2.70 4.07
C ILE A 83 0.00 1.73 4.71
N ARG A 84 1.30 2.09 4.70
CA ARG A 84 2.36 1.26 5.27
C ARG A 84 2.14 0.97 6.76
N ALA A 85 1.63 1.94 7.52
CA ALA A 85 1.38 1.78 8.95
C ALA A 85 0.23 0.80 9.26
N LEU A 86 -0.77 0.71 8.38
CA LEU A 86 -1.95 -0.14 8.56
C LEU A 86 -1.81 -1.54 7.93
N LEU A 87 -0.90 -1.71 6.98
CA LEU A 87 -0.66 -3.01 6.36
C LEU A 87 -0.16 -4.05 7.37
N PRO A 88 -0.64 -5.30 7.28
CA PRO A 88 -0.06 -6.41 8.02
C PRO A 88 1.43 -6.61 7.72
N ALA A 89 2.13 -7.28 8.62
CA ALA A 89 3.52 -7.69 8.41
C ALA A 89 3.62 -8.55 7.14
N GLY A 90 4.60 -8.25 6.29
CA GLY A 90 4.81 -8.95 5.02
C GLY A 90 5.56 -8.09 4.02
N THR A 91 6.01 -8.72 2.95
CA THR A 91 6.65 -8.07 1.81
C THR A 91 5.63 -7.91 0.69
N TYR A 92 5.47 -6.69 0.20
CA TYR A 92 4.52 -6.34 -0.84
C TYR A 92 5.23 -5.93 -2.12
N HIS A 93 4.55 -6.04 -3.26
CA HIS A 93 4.95 -5.43 -4.52
C HIS A 93 3.78 -4.61 -5.09
N LEU A 94 4.07 -3.52 -5.79
CA LEU A 94 3.02 -2.73 -6.44
C LEU A 94 2.55 -3.43 -7.71
N ALA A 95 1.41 -4.12 -7.64
CA ALA A 95 0.80 -4.76 -8.82
C ALA A 95 0.00 -3.77 -9.67
N ALA A 96 -0.46 -2.68 -9.08
CA ALA A 96 -1.03 -1.53 -9.77
C ALA A 96 -0.64 -0.26 -9.02
N ALA A 97 -0.04 0.69 -9.71
CA ALA A 97 0.39 1.96 -9.14
C ALA A 97 0.22 3.10 -10.14
N PRO A 98 0.03 4.34 -9.63
CA PRO A 98 0.20 5.53 -10.44
C PRO A 98 1.55 5.53 -11.17
N GLU A 99 1.63 6.25 -12.29
CA GLU A 99 2.86 6.43 -13.05
C GLU A 99 3.57 7.75 -12.70
N GLY A 100 4.82 7.88 -13.12
CA GLY A 100 5.62 9.10 -12.99
C GLY A 100 5.74 9.60 -11.54
N ALA A 101 5.59 10.91 -11.37
CA ALA A 101 5.80 11.59 -10.09
C ALA A 101 4.92 11.05 -8.95
N ALA A 102 3.74 10.50 -9.25
CA ALA A 102 2.88 9.91 -8.22
C ALA A 102 3.45 8.58 -7.69
N ARG A 103 4.14 7.80 -8.52
CA ARG A 103 4.88 6.59 -8.09
C ARG A 103 6.05 6.95 -7.21
N GLU A 104 6.82 7.96 -7.62
CA GLU A 104 7.97 8.47 -6.88
C GLU A 104 7.55 9.03 -5.52
N GLU A 105 6.47 9.82 -5.47
CA GLU A 105 5.90 10.33 -4.21
C GLU A 105 5.48 9.18 -3.28
N PHE A 106 4.82 8.16 -3.83
CA PHE A 106 4.41 6.99 -3.05
C PHE A 106 5.63 6.22 -2.50
N ALA A 107 6.63 5.96 -3.35
CA ALA A 107 7.86 5.27 -2.99
C ALA A 107 8.63 6.02 -1.90
N LEU A 108 8.79 7.34 -2.05
CA LEU A 108 9.42 8.19 -1.04
C LEU A 108 8.62 8.20 0.26
N GLY A 109 7.31 8.38 0.19
CA GLY A 109 6.43 8.35 1.35
C GLY A 109 6.49 7.02 2.10
N TRP A 110 6.58 5.91 1.36
CA TRP A 110 6.77 4.58 1.94
C TRP A 110 8.08 4.50 2.71
N LEU A 111 9.20 4.94 2.13
CA LEU A 111 10.50 4.93 2.79
C LEU A 111 10.48 5.80 4.05
N LEU A 112 10.00 7.04 3.96
CA LEU A 112 9.91 7.98 5.08
C LEU A 112 9.05 7.46 6.23
N ALA A 113 8.02 6.66 5.94
CA ALA A 113 7.17 6.04 6.97
C ALA A 113 7.92 5.06 7.88
N GLY A 114 9.07 4.53 7.42
CA GLY A 114 9.98 3.70 8.23
C GLY A 114 10.89 4.50 9.16
N TYR A 115 10.99 5.82 8.99
CA TYR A 115 11.87 6.64 9.82
C TYR A 115 11.38 6.71 11.27
N ARG A 116 12.29 6.48 12.21
CA ARG A 116 12.06 6.61 13.65
C ARG A 116 13.30 7.21 14.30
N PHE A 117 13.09 8.20 15.18
CA PHE A 117 14.15 8.74 16.01
C PHE A 117 14.22 7.96 17.33
N THR A 118 14.94 6.85 17.34
CA THR A 118 15.02 5.93 18.50
C THR A 118 16.18 6.22 19.45
N ARG A 119 16.82 7.40 19.34
CA ARG A 119 18.00 7.76 20.15
C ARG A 119 17.77 7.67 21.66
N TYR A 120 16.55 7.95 22.11
CA TYR A 120 16.22 8.02 23.54
C TYR A 120 15.14 7.02 23.99
N LYS A 121 14.38 6.46 23.05
CA LYS A 121 13.31 5.50 23.32
C LYS A 121 13.03 4.67 22.08
N ASP A 122 12.86 3.37 22.27
CA ASP A 122 12.45 2.48 21.19
C ASP A 122 11.03 2.79 20.70
N ALA A 123 10.85 2.71 19.39
CA ALA A 123 9.57 2.88 18.74
C ALA A 123 9.42 1.81 17.65
N PRO A 124 8.30 1.07 17.61
CA PRO A 124 8.10 0.07 16.59
C PRO A 124 8.02 0.72 15.20
N ALA A 125 8.71 0.10 14.24
CA ALA A 125 8.59 0.41 12.83
C ALA A 125 7.40 -0.36 12.21
N PRO A 126 6.81 0.13 11.11
CA PRO A 126 5.87 -0.66 10.33
C PRO A 126 6.54 -1.95 9.87
N LYS A 127 5.82 -3.07 9.98
CA LYS A 127 6.31 -4.40 9.58
C LYS A 127 6.05 -4.71 8.11
N ALA A 128 5.32 -3.84 7.41
CA ALA A 128 5.14 -3.93 5.97
C ALA A 128 6.39 -3.43 5.26
N GLU A 129 6.90 -4.27 4.37
CA GLU A 129 8.03 -4.00 3.48
C GLU A 129 7.55 -3.94 2.03
N LEU A 130 8.28 -3.22 1.18
CA LEU A 130 7.92 -3.04 -0.23
C LEU A 130 9.14 -3.35 -1.08
N VAL A 131 8.98 -4.19 -2.09
CA VAL A 131 9.96 -4.33 -3.16
C VAL A 131 10.00 -3.02 -3.95
N ALA A 132 11.20 -2.55 -4.29
CA ALA A 132 11.37 -1.31 -5.04
C ALA A 132 10.43 -1.28 -6.26
N PRO A 133 9.53 -0.27 -6.37
CA PRO A 133 8.60 -0.22 -7.49
C PRO A 133 9.34 -0.07 -8.82
N ASP A 134 8.76 -0.62 -9.89
CA ASP A 134 9.34 -0.50 -11.23
C ASP A 134 9.53 0.96 -11.63
N GLY A 135 10.71 1.27 -12.16
CA GLY A 135 11.11 2.62 -12.58
C GLY A 135 11.59 3.53 -11.44
N ILE A 136 11.62 3.06 -10.19
CA ILE A 136 12.24 3.79 -9.08
C ILE A 136 13.72 3.43 -8.99
N ASP A 137 14.59 4.44 -8.98
CA ASP A 137 16.00 4.25 -8.65
C ASP A 137 16.15 4.03 -7.14
N ALA A 138 16.49 2.79 -6.77
CA ALA A 138 16.61 2.35 -5.40
C ALA A 138 18.08 2.20 -4.93
N ARG A 139 19.04 2.77 -5.69
CA ARG A 139 20.48 2.64 -5.43
C ARG A 139 21.14 3.93 -4.94
#